data_AF-A0A0F9RI27-F1
#
_entry.id   AF-A0A0F9RI27-F1
#
_cell.length_a   1.000
_cell.length_b   1.000
_cell.length_c   1.000
_cell.angle_alpha   90.00
_cell.angle_beta   90.00
_cell.angle_gamma   90.00
#
_symmetry.space_group_name_H-M   'P 1'
#
loop_
_entity.id
_entity.type
_entity.pdbx_description
1 polymer ?
#
loop_
_entity_poly.entity_id
_entity_poly.type
_entity_poly.pdbx_seq_one_letter_code
_entity_poly.pdbx_strand_id
1 'polypeptide(L)' 'MDDNFSPRVKDVIAYSKEEALRLGHDFIGTEHLMLGLLRDGNGKAISILDALE' A
#
# COMPACT_ATOMS: atom_id res chain seq x y z
N MET A 1 13.98 -3.45 11.36
CA MET A 1 12.50 -3.37 11.20
C MET A 1 11.99 -4.39 10.19
N ASP A 2 12.88 -5.03 9.41
CA ASP A 2 12.50 -5.87 8.27
C ASP A 2 12.13 -7.33 8.59
N ASP A 3 12.37 -7.84 9.80
CA ASP A 3 12.23 -9.29 10.07
C ASP A 3 10.80 -9.73 10.40
N ASN A 4 9.86 -8.82 10.62
CA ASN A 4 8.50 -9.14 11.05
C ASN A 4 7.42 -8.98 9.96
N PHE A 5 7.79 -8.56 8.75
CA PHE A 5 6.84 -8.35 7.66
C PHE A 5 7.00 -9.40 6.58
N SER A 6 5.87 -9.89 6.06
CA SER A 6 5.88 -10.71 4.86
C SER A 6 6.45 -9.93 3.68
N PRO A 7 7.03 -10.60 2.66
CA PRO A 7 7.55 -9.93 1.47
C PRO A 7 6.54 -8.96 0.85
N ARG A 8 5.29 -9.40 0.77
CA ARG A 8 4.18 -8.59 0.26
C ARG A 8 3.91 -7.31 1.04
N VAL A 9 3.99 -7.34 2.37
CA VAL A 9 3.82 -6.12 3.17
C VAL A 9 4.95 -5.12 2.88
N LYS A 10 6.17 -5.62 2.64
CA LYS A 10 7.30 -4.76 2.23
C LYS A 10 7.05 -4.12 0.87
N ASP A 11 6.51 -4.87 -0.09
CA ASP A 11 6.15 -4.36 -1.41
C ASP A 11 5.07 -3.26 -1.30
N VAL A 12 4.00 -3.50 -0.54
CA VAL A 12 2.95 -2.49 -0.31
C VAL A 12 3.51 -1.22 0.34
N ILE A 13 4.40 -1.33 1.32
CA ILE A 13 5.06 -0.16 1.93
C ILE A 13 5.94 0.57 0.91
N ALA A 14 6.66 -0.16 0.06
CA ALA A 14 7.46 0.44 -1.00
C ALA A 14 6.58 1.21 -2.01
N TYR A 15 5.47 0.61 -2.46
CA TYR A 15 4.50 1.29 -3.32
C TYR A 15 3.92 2.53 -2.64
N SER A 16 3.57 2.45 -1.36
CA SER A 16 3.05 3.59 -0.59
C SER A 16 4.06 4.74 -0.53
N LYS A 17 5.35 4.43 -0.40
CA LYS A 17 6.42 5.43 -0.45
C LYS A 17 6.53 6.07 -1.83
N GLU A 18 6.45 5.26 -2.90
CA GLU A 18 6.45 5.77 -4.28
C GLU A 18 5.28 6.72 -4.54
N GLU A 19 4.09 6.41 -4.01
CA GLU A 19 2.92 7.28 -4.15
C GLU A 19 3.07 8.60 -3.37
N ALA A 20 3.64 8.57 -2.17
CA ALA A 20 3.96 9.78 -1.41
C ALA A 20 4.95 10.68 -2.18
N LEU A 21 6.01 10.10 -2.74
CA LEU A 21 6.98 10.82 -3.56
C LEU A 21 6.35 11.39 -4.83
N ARG A 22 5.50 10.60 -5.51
CA ARG A 22 4.80 11.03 -6.73
C ARG A 22 3.86 12.22 -6.47
N LEU A 23 3.28 12.30 -5.29
CA LEU A 23 2.38 13.38 -4.87
C LEU A 23 3.10 14.55 -4.17
N GLY A 24 4.41 14.44 -3.91
CA GLY A 24 5.20 15.48 -3.25
C GLY A 24 4.95 15.59 -1.75
N HIS A 25 4.56 14.48 -1.11
CA HIS A 25 4.35 14.41 0.34
C HIS A 25 5.58 13.84 1.06
N ASP A 26 5.98 14.48 2.16
CA ASP A 26 7.16 14.10 2.94
C ASP A 26 6.97 12.85 3.81
N PHE A 27 5.72 12.41 3.99
CA PHE A 27 5.37 11.27 4.85
C PHE A 27 4.33 10.35 4.19
N ILE A 28 4.39 9.07 4.55
CA ILE A 28 3.39 8.08 4.16
C ILE A 28 2.15 8.24 5.04
N GLY A 29 1.17 9.03 4.58
CA GLY A 29 -0.20 9.02 5.07
C GLY A 29 -1.02 7.77 4.69
N THR A 30 -2.20 7.63 5.27
CA THR A 30 -3.14 6.51 5.03
C THR A 30 -3.59 6.42 3.56
N GLU A 31 -3.67 7.55 2.89
CA GLU A 31 -4.02 7.68 1.48
C GLU A 31 -2.98 7.01 0.57
N HIS A 32 -1.69 7.12 0.89
CA HIS A 32 -0.63 6.45 0.13
C HIS A 32 -0.62 4.96 0.40
N LEU A 33 -0.92 4.55 1.64
CA LEU A 33 -1.09 3.13 1.98
C LEU A 33 -2.24 2.51 1.18
N MET A 34 -3.36 3.22 1.07
CA MET A 34 -4.49 2.78 0.25
C MET A 34 -4.09 2.67 -1.23
N LEU A 35 -3.38 3.66 -1.79
CA LEU A 35 -2.87 3.58 -3.16
C LEU A 35 -1.86 2.43 -3.34
N GLY A 36 -0.99 2.17 -2.36
CA GLY A 36 -0.05 1.06 -2.37
C GLY A 36 -0.75 -0.30 -2.36
N LEU A 37 -1.84 -0.45 -1.59
CA LEU A 37 -2.68 -1.64 -1.60
C LEU A 37 -3.40 -1.82 -2.94
N LEU A 38 -3.97 -0.75 -3.49
CA LEU A 38 -4.61 -0.77 -4.81
C LEU A 38 -3.62 -1.15 -5.93
N ARG A 39 -2.37 -0.69 -5.83
CA ARG A 39 -1.30 -0.99 -6.78
C ARG A 39 -0.79 -2.42 -6.69
N ASP A 40 -0.72 -3.01 -5.49
CA ASP A 40 -0.48 -4.45 -5.32
C ASP A 40 -1.57 -5.29 -6.01
N GLY A 41 -2.82 -4.78 -6.03
CA GLY A 41 -3.87 -5.23 -6.96
C GLY A 41 -4.38 -6.66 -6.73
N ASN A 42 -4.01 -7.30 -5.61
CA ASN A 42 -4.43 -8.65 -5.29
C ASN A 42 -4.74 -8.81 -3.78
N GLY A 43 -5.14 -10.01 -3.36
CA GLY A 43 -5.30 -10.43 -1.97
C GLY A 43 -6.45 -9.81 -1.17
N LYS A 44 -6.43 -10.06 0.15
CA LYS A 44 -7.62 -9.88 1.01
C LYS A 44 -8.12 -8.44 1.07
N ALA A 45 -7.22 -7.45 1.06
CA ALA A 45 -7.59 -6.04 1.05
C ALA A 45 -8.40 -5.69 -0.20
N ILE A 46 -7.95 -6.11 -1.39
CA ILE A 46 -8.66 -5.90 -2.66
C ILE A 46 -10.00 -6.63 -2.66
N SER A 47 -10.04 -7.89 -2.23
CA SER A 47 -11.30 -8.63 -2.15
C SER A 47 -12.33 -7.99 -1.21
N ILE A 48 -11.89 -7.27 -0.17
CA ILE A 48 -12.79 -6.52 0.71
C ILE A 48 -13.28 -5.25 0.00
N LEU A 49 -12.39 -4.53 -0.68
CA LEU A 49 -12.74 -3.33 -1.43
C LEU A 49 -13.73 -3.63 -2.56
N ASP A 50 -13.53 -4.72 -3.30
CA ASP A 50 -14.45 -5.19 -4.35
C ASP A 50 -15.83 -5.57 -3.79
N ALA A 51 -15.90 -5.97 -2.52
CA ALA A 51 -17.14 -6.32 -1.84
C ALA A 51 -17.87 -5.11 -1.22
N LEU A 52 -17.39 -3.89 -1.44
CA LEU A 52 -18.05 -2.65 -1.03
C LEU A 52 -19.04 -2.11 -2.08
N GLU A 53 -19.20 -2.79 -3.23
CA GLU A 53 -20.35 -2.62 -4.12
C GLU A 53 -21.67 -3.00 -3.44
#